data_AF-A0A8S8YVY2-F1
#
_entry.id   AF-A0A8S8YVY2-F1
#
_cell.length_a   1.000
_cell.length_b   1.000
_cell.length_c   1.000
_cell.angle_alpha   90.00
_cell.angle_beta   90.00
_cell.angle_gamma   90.00
#
_symmetry.space_group_name_H-M   'P 1'
#
loop_
_entity.id
_entity.type
_entity.pdbx_description
1 polymer ?
#
loop_
_entity_poly.entity_id
_entity_poly.type
_entity_poly.pdbx_seq_one_letter_code
_entity_poly.pdbx_strand_id
1 'polypeptide(L)'
;MITVGALDKDTAIAVYSSQGPTEEGRIKPNLAFVGSSVNAPDANTGDGYVALSGTSMATPGAAGVGVLMFQANPDLSPFDIRNIMQETSTYRQCHYMFANEPCAEDLIPKNRQNNVYGHGHVNAQPAVEEAANYHYELSLALNVTLASEYGLDNRVYINQGDSVSFNHLRRCAEGAMAHLGYAR
;
A
#
# COMPACT_ATOMS: atom_id res chain seq x y z
N MET A 1 -12.85 2.59 8.63
CA MET A 1 -12.04 3.66 9.28
C MET A 1 -10.60 3.22 9.44
N ILE A 2 -9.62 3.93 8.86
CA ILE A 2 -8.17 3.69 9.06
C ILE A 2 -7.71 4.50 10.28
N THR A 3 -7.09 3.85 11.26
CA THR A 3 -6.50 4.51 12.45
C THR A 3 -5.01 4.66 12.29
N VAL A 4 -4.47 5.87 12.51
CA VAL A 4 -3.07 6.22 12.24
C VAL A 4 -2.40 6.73 13.53
N GLY A 5 -1.31 6.09 13.95
CA GLY A 5 -0.44 6.57 15.01
C GLY A 5 0.58 7.60 14.51
N ALA A 6 1.14 8.39 15.42
CA ALA A 6 2.15 9.41 15.07
C ALA A 6 3.56 8.91 15.36
N LEU A 7 4.46 9.13 14.40
CA LEU A 7 5.89 8.86 14.50
C LEU A 7 6.68 10.16 14.61
N ASP A 8 7.82 10.08 15.28
CA ASP A 8 8.88 11.09 15.18
C ASP A 8 9.74 10.89 13.92
N LYS A 9 10.64 11.85 13.67
CA LYS A 9 11.58 11.86 12.53
C LYS A 9 12.49 10.64 12.52
N ASP A 10 12.85 10.16 13.71
CA ASP A 10 13.66 8.96 13.92
C ASP A 10 12.84 7.67 13.81
N THR A 11 11.59 7.75 13.35
CA THR A 11 10.65 6.64 13.14
C THR A 11 10.19 5.92 14.42
N ALA A 12 10.59 6.44 15.58
CA ALA A 12 10.05 6.04 16.88
C ALA A 12 8.60 6.53 17.04
N ILE A 13 7.81 5.83 17.83
CA ILE A 13 6.46 6.28 18.19
C ILE A 13 6.55 7.61 18.95
N ALA A 14 5.73 8.59 18.56
CA ALA A 14 5.68 9.86 19.25
C ALA A 14 5.10 9.69 20.65
N VAL A 15 5.62 10.42 21.63
CA VAL A 15 5.24 10.31 23.06
C VAL A 15 3.74 10.51 23.31
N TYR A 16 3.08 11.30 22.47
CA TYR A 16 1.66 11.60 22.56
C TYR A 16 0.77 10.66 21.74
N SER A 17 1.35 9.72 20.99
CA SER A 17 0.57 8.77 20.19
C SER A 17 -0.07 7.75 21.10
N SER A 18 -1.40 7.69 21.11
CA SER A 18 -2.13 6.66 21.83
C SER A 18 -1.80 5.27 21.27
N GLN A 19 -1.70 4.31 22.19
CA GLN A 19 -1.38 2.92 21.91
C GLN A 19 -2.59 2.08 22.32
N GLY A 20 -2.83 0.99 21.59
CA GLY A 20 -3.80 -0.01 21.98
C GLY A 20 -3.31 -0.87 23.15
N PRO A 21 -3.99 -2.00 23.41
CA PRO A 21 -5.22 -2.43 22.74
C PRO A 21 -6.42 -1.53 23.12
N THR A 22 -7.50 -1.58 22.34
CA THR A 22 -8.77 -0.97 22.79
C THR A 22 -9.32 -1.73 24.01
N GLU A 23 -10.29 -1.16 24.72
CA GLU A 23 -10.97 -1.84 25.84
C GLU A 23 -11.51 -3.25 25.48
N GLU A 24 -11.93 -3.44 24.22
CA GLU A 24 -12.39 -4.72 23.68
C GLU A 24 -11.27 -5.68 23.24
N GLY A 25 -10.00 -5.35 23.50
CA GLY A 25 -8.84 -6.16 23.12
C GLY A 25 -8.42 -6.09 21.65
N ARG A 26 -8.93 -5.13 20.86
CA ARG A 26 -8.53 -4.96 19.45
C ARG A 26 -7.19 -4.25 19.34
N ILE A 27 -6.35 -4.75 18.44
CA ILE A 27 -5.05 -4.15 18.13
C ILE A 27 -5.25 -2.85 17.34
N LYS A 28 -4.72 -1.76 17.90
CA LYS A 28 -4.75 -0.41 17.34
C LYS A 28 -3.45 0.31 17.69
N PRO A 29 -2.94 1.23 16.84
CA PRO A 29 -3.50 1.72 15.57
C PRO A 29 -3.44 0.68 14.42
N ASN A 30 -3.91 1.05 13.22
CA ASN A 30 -3.77 0.17 12.04
C ASN A 30 -2.38 0.33 11.42
N LEU A 31 -1.92 1.58 11.34
CA LEU A 31 -0.68 2.02 10.72
C LEU A 31 -0.09 3.16 11.58
N ALA A 32 1.16 3.52 11.32
CA ALA A 32 1.78 4.73 11.85
C ALA A 32 2.39 5.59 10.73
N PHE A 33 2.38 6.91 10.91
CA PHE A 33 2.97 7.87 9.96
C PHE A 33 3.66 9.02 10.69
N VAL A 34 4.56 9.72 10.00
CA VAL A 34 5.26 10.88 10.59
C VAL A 34 4.27 11.95 11.00
N GLY A 35 4.29 12.30 12.28
CA GLY A 35 3.38 13.27 12.89
C GLY A 35 4.07 14.27 13.80
N SER A 36 5.37 14.14 14.11
CA SER A 36 6.12 15.10 14.92
C SER A 36 6.86 16.12 14.06
N SER A 37 6.74 17.41 14.40
CA SER A 37 7.41 18.53 13.72
C SER A 37 7.23 18.51 12.19
N VAL A 38 6.03 18.16 11.73
CA VAL A 38 5.68 18.15 10.32
C VAL A 38 5.56 19.60 9.86
N ASN A 39 6.25 19.93 8.77
CA ASN A 39 6.17 21.25 8.17
C ASN A 39 4.81 21.43 7.48
N ALA A 40 3.96 22.29 8.02
CA ALA A 40 2.60 22.52 7.55
C ALA A 40 2.40 24.02 7.20
N PRO A 41 1.51 24.35 6.26
CA PRO A 41 1.17 25.74 5.97
C PRO A 41 0.66 26.47 7.22
N ASP A 42 1.19 27.66 7.49
CA ASP A 42 0.78 28.47 8.63
C ASP A 42 -0.43 29.34 8.26
N ALA A 43 -1.50 29.21 9.02
CA ALA A 43 -2.77 29.87 8.70
C ALA A 43 -2.61 31.39 8.78
N ASN A 44 -3.21 32.11 7.82
CA ASN A 44 -3.20 33.57 7.71
C ASN A 44 -1.83 34.22 7.43
N THR A 45 -0.83 33.46 7.01
CA THR A 45 0.49 34.02 6.62
C THR A 45 0.64 34.21 5.11
N GLY A 46 -0.14 33.50 4.29
CA GLY A 46 -0.11 33.57 2.82
C GLY A 46 0.92 32.62 2.19
N ASP A 47 2.13 32.57 2.75
CA ASP A 47 3.26 31.74 2.29
C ASP A 47 4.06 31.09 3.43
N GLY A 48 3.68 31.33 4.68
CA GLY A 48 4.38 30.84 5.85
C GLY A 48 4.16 29.35 6.09
N TYR A 49 5.13 28.76 6.79
CA TYR A 49 5.10 27.38 7.23
C TYR A 49 5.47 27.30 8.71
N VAL A 50 4.84 26.36 9.41
CA VAL A 50 5.06 26.11 10.82
C VAL A 50 5.22 24.61 11.06
N ALA A 51 6.14 24.25 11.95
CA ALA A 51 6.31 22.86 12.38
C ALA A 51 5.24 22.52 13.42
N LEU A 52 4.36 21.58 13.09
CA LEU A 52 3.28 21.11 13.97
C LEU A 52 3.47 19.63 14.33
N SER A 53 3.02 19.26 15.52
CA SER A 53 3.13 17.89 16.03
C SER A 53 1.75 17.38 16.45
N GLY A 54 1.38 16.18 16.00
CA GLY A 54 0.17 15.50 16.42
C GLY A 54 -0.18 14.28 15.56
N THR A 55 -1.06 13.43 16.07
CA THR A 55 -1.72 12.38 15.25
C THR A 55 -2.57 13.01 14.15
N SER A 56 -3.06 14.24 14.37
CA SER A 56 -3.69 15.08 13.35
C SER A 56 -2.78 15.46 12.19
N MET A 57 -1.45 15.38 12.32
CA MET A 57 -0.49 15.58 11.22
C MET A 57 -0.14 14.25 10.54
N ALA A 58 -0.06 13.16 11.31
CA ALA A 58 0.14 11.81 10.75
C ALA A 58 -1.04 11.37 9.87
N THR A 59 -2.27 11.69 10.28
CA THR A 59 -3.51 11.28 9.60
C THR A 59 -3.63 11.80 8.15
N PRO A 60 -3.50 13.12 7.87
CA PRO A 60 -3.54 13.62 6.50
C PRO A 60 -2.36 13.13 5.65
N GLY A 61 -1.20 12.88 6.25
CA GLY A 61 -0.06 12.26 5.56
C GLY A 61 -0.38 10.85 5.04
N ALA A 62 -0.92 9.99 5.91
CA ALA A 62 -1.39 8.66 5.51
C ALA A 62 -2.58 8.71 4.53
N ALA A 63 -3.49 9.68 4.69
CA ALA A 63 -4.60 9.88 3.76
C ALA A 63 -4.12 10.28 2.37
N GLY A 64 -3.07 11.11 2.26
CA GLY A 64 -2.42 11.45 1.00
C GLY A 64 -1.90 10.22 0.26
N VAL A 65 -1.29 9.27 0.97
CA VAL A 65 -0.88 7.98 0.39
C VAL A 65 -2.09 7.20 -0.13
N GLY A 66 -3.17 7.13 0.66
CA GLY A 66 -4.42 6.48 0.22
C GLY A 66 -5.01 7.12 -1.05
N VAL A 67 -4.91 8.44 -1.19
CA VAL A 67 -5.33 9.15 -2.42
C VAL A 67 -4.45 8.78 -3.61
N LEU A 68 -3.12 8.68 -3.44
CA LEU A 68 -2.23 8.25 -4.51
C LEU A 68 -2.51 6.82 -4.97
N MET A 69 -2.82 5.92 -4.02
CA MET A 69 -3.23 4.55 -4.34
C MET A 69 -4.53 4.52 -5.13
N PHE A 70 -5.52 5.32 -4.71
CA PHE A 70 -6.78 5.44 -5.43
C PHE A 70 -6.62 6.09 -6.81
N GLN A 71 -5.69 7.03 -6.96
CA GLN A 71 -5.35 7.61 -8.27
C GLN A 71 -4.70 6.58 -9.19
N ALA A 72 -3.85 5.70 -8.66
CA ALA A 72 -3.23 4.62 -9.42
C ALA A 72 -4.25 3.55 -9.84
N ASN A 73 -5.26 3.31 -9.01
CA ASN A 73 -6.32 2.35 -9.29
C ASN A 73 -7.67 2.81 -8.67
N PRO A 74 -8.55 3.44 -9.48
CA PRO A 74 -9.85 3.93 -9.02
C PRO A 74 -10.85 2.85 -8.62
N ASP A 75 -10.59 1.57 -8.94
CA ASP A 75 -11.48 0.46 -8.60
C ASP A 75 -11.26 -0.06 -7.17
N LEU A 76 -10.23 0.43 -6.46
CA LEU A 76 -9.92 0.03 -5.10
C LEU A 76 -11.01 0.46 -4.11
N SER A 77 -11.50 -0.48 -3.32
CA SER A 77 -12.38 -0.13 -2.20
C SER A 77 -11.58 0.47 -1.03
N PRO A 78 -12.23 1.22 -0.12
CA PRO A 78 -11.59 1.68 1.12
C PRO A 78 -11.06 0.55 2.02
N PHE A 79 -11.51 -0.69 1.80
CA PHE A 79 -11.00 -1.87 2.47
C PHE A 79 -9.68 -2.33 1.85
N ASP A 80 -9.57 -2.30 0.51
CA ASP A 80 -8.36 -2.71 -0.20
C ASP A 80 -7.22 -1.72 0.03
N ILE A 81 -7.52 -0.41 0.00
CA ILE A 81 -6.54 0.63 0.34
C ILE A 81 -5.95 0.37 1.73
N ARG A 82 -6.80 0.06 2.71
CA ARG A 82 -6.35 -0.27 4.06
C ARG A 82 -5.44 -1.51 4.06
N ASN A 83 -5.86 -2.60 3.41
CA ASN A 83 -5.12 -3.86 3.45
C ASN A 83 -3.77 -3.72 2.74
N ILE A 84 -3.75 -3.13 1.56
CA ILE A 84 -2.52 -2.87 0.81
C ILE A 84 -1.58 -1.99 1.62
N MET A 85 -2.08 -0.90 2.23
CA MET A 85 -1.26 -0.07 3.13
C MET A 85 -0.71 -0.87 4.31
N GLN A 86 -1.51 -1.76 4.89
CA GLN A 86 -1.11 -2.61 6.02
C GLN A 86 -0.04 -3.65 5.63
N GLU A 87 -0.15 -4.24 4.45
CA GLU A 87 0.77 -5.28 3.96
C GLU A 87 2.11 -4.72 3.49
N THR A 88 2.07 -3.52 2.89
CA THR A 88 3.26 -2.83 2.35
C THR A 88 3.98 -1.95 3.38
N SER A 89 3.40 -1.79 4.58
CA SER A 89 4.02 -1.01 5.66
C SER A 89 5.31 -1.65 6.17
N THR A 90 6.26 -0.80 6.55
CA THR A 90 7.51 -1.23 7.19
C THR A 90 7.25 -1.56 8.64
N TYR A 91 7.33 -2.84 8.97
CA TYR A 91 7.20 -3.33 10.34
C TYR A 91 8.16 -2.62 11.30
N ARG A 92 7.67 -2.32 12.50
CA ARG A 92 8.45 -1.72 13.58
C ARG A 92 8.28 -2.55 14.83
N GLN A 93 9.41 -3.03 15.36
CA GLN A 93 9.44 -3.73 16.63
C GLN A 93 8.99 -2.79 17.72
N CYS A 94 8.04 -3.22 18.53
CA CYS A 94 7.47 -2.36 19.54
C CYS A 94 8.12 -2.53 20.91
N HIS A 95 8.22 -1.42 21.61
CA HIS A 95 8.54 -1.35 23.02
C HIS A 95 7.53 -0.39 23.64
N TYR A 96 6.82 -0.82 24.69
CA TYR A 96 5.89 0.08 25.37
C TYR A 96 6.67 1.19 26.07
N MET A 97 6.22 2.44 25.87
CA MET A 97 6.97 3.66 26.24
C MET A 97 7.33 3.76 27.74
N PHE A 98 6.64 3.04 28.62
CA PHE A 98 6.85 3.16 30.07
C PHE A 98 7.69 2.05 30.69
N ALA A 99 8.09 1.02 29.94
CA ALA A 99 8.75 -0.13 30.53
C ALA A 99 9.89 -0.75 29.71
N ASN A 100 10.19 -0.25 28.49
CA ASN A 100 11.04 -0.99 27.52
C ASN A 100 10.59 -2.46 27.41
N GLU A 101 9.31 -2.72 27.62
CA GLU A 101 8.75 -4.06 27.59
C GLU A 101 8.49 -4.42 26.12
N PRO A 102 9.03 -5.55 25.63
CA PRO A 102 8.70 -6.04 24.31
C PRO A 102 7.21 -6.39 24.28
N CYS A 103 6.52 -6.05 23.20
CA CYS A 103 5.12 -6.46 23.11
C CYS A 103 5.05 -7.96 22.82
N ALA A 104 4.18 -8.67 23.55
CA ALA A 104 4.00 -10.10 23.40
C ALA A 104 3.46 -10.49 22.01
N GLU A 105 2.80 -9.55 21.33
CA GLU A 105 2.27 -9.72 19.99
C GLU A 105 3.37 -9.97 18.94
N ASP A 106 4.57 -9.43 19.16
CA ASP A 106 5.73 -9.60 18.27
C ASP A 106 6.28 -11.06 18.29
N LEU A 107 5.91 -11.86 19.31
CA LEU A 107 6.32 -13.26 19.45
C LEU A 107 5.39 -14.24 18.72
N ILE A 108 4.25 -13.78 18.21
CA ILE A 108 3.27 -14.61 17.53
C ILE A 108 3.49 -14.47 16.00
N PRO A 109 3.87 -15.54 15.29
CA PRO A 109 4.23 -15.46 13.86
C PRO A 109 3.09 -15.02 12.92
N LYS A 110 1.85 -14.89 13.40
CA LYS A 110 0.66 -14.89 12.55
C LYS A 110 0.01 -13.54 12.27
N ASN A 111 0.54 -12.43 12.79
CA ASN A 111 0.19 -11.10 12.29
C ASN A 111 1.30 -10.13 12.68
N ARG A 112 1.95 -9.50 11.70
CA ARG A 112 3.00 -8.47 11.87
C ARG A 112 2.43 -7.16 12.44
N GLN A 113 1.50 -7.23 13.38
CA GLN A 113 0.78 -6.09 13.95
C GLN A 113 1.02 -6.01 15.46
N ASN A 114 1.16 -4.80 15.99
CA ASN A 114 1.28 -4.56 17.42
C ASN A 114 0.47 -3.32 17.86
N ASN A 115 0.29 -3.16 19.17
CA ASN A 115 -0.51 -2.09 19.75
C ASN A 115 0.14 -0.70 19.70
N VAL A 116 1.39 -0.60 19.23
CA VAL A 116 2.14 0.67 19.19
C VAL A 116 2.12 1.25 17.79
N TYR A 117 2.50 0.44 16.81
CA TYR A 117 2.67 0.84 15.42
C TYR A 117 1.60 0.27 14.49
N GLY A 118 0.71 -0.60 14.98
CA GLY A 118 -0.15 -1.39 14.11
C GLY A 118 0.70 -2.28 13.22
N HIS A 119 0.46 -2.23 11.91
CA HIS A 119 1.27 -2.91 10.90
C HIS A 119 2.63 -2.23 10.63
N GLY A 120 2.87 -1.05 11.19
CA GLY A 120 4.13 -0.34 11.06
C GLY A 120 4.02 1.01 10.35
N HIS A 121 5.17 1.50 9.91
CA HIS A 121 5.29 2.77 9.20
C HIS A 121 4.81 2.63 7.75
N VAL A 122 3.81 3.41 7.36
CA VAL A 122 3.32 3.45 5.97
C VAL A 122 4.45 3.81 5.01
N ASN A 123 4.62 3.02 3.96
CA ASN A 123 5.54 3.30 2.87
C ASN A 123 4.76 3.57 1.58
N ALA A 124 4.85 4.81 1.07
CA ALA A 124 4.02 5.24 -0.06
C ALA A 124 4.34 4.51 -1.36
N GLN A 125 5.63 4.29 -1.64
CA GLN A 125 6.07 3.67 -2.90
C GLN A 125 5.51 2.24 -3.09
N PRO A 126 5.79 1.26 -2.21
CA PRO A 126 5.27 -0.08 -2.38
C PRO A 126 3.74 -0.12 -2.27
N ALA A 127 3.12 0.76 -1.47
CA ALA A 127 1.66 0.83 -1.38
C ALA A 127 1.01 1.24 -2.71
N VAL A 128 1.56 2.25 -3.40
CA VAL A 128 1.05 2.72 -4.70
C VAL A 128 1.38 1.72 -5.81
N GLU A 129 2.57 1.12 -5.79
CA GLU A 129 2.94 0.08 -6.75
C GLU A 129 2.04 -1.15 -6.63
N GLU A 130 1.75 -1.62 -5.41
CA GLU A 130 0.82 -2.72 -5.17
C GLU A 130 -0.60 -2.35 -5.60
N ALA A 131 -1.07 -1.15 -5.24
CA ALA A 131 -2.37 -0.62 -5.67
C ALA A 131 -2.53 -0.60 -7.20
N ALA A 132 -1.49 -0.18 -7.93
CA ALA A 132 -1.49 -0.14 -9.39
C ALA A 132 -1.56 -1.52 -10.04
N ASN A 133 -1.00 -2.55 -9.39
CA ASN A 133 -1.02 -3.93 -9.90
C ASN A 133 -2.18 -4.76 -9.34
N TYR A 134 -2.98 -4.17 -8.45
CA TYR A 134 -4.09 -4.85 -7.79
C TYR A 134 -5.25 -5.08 -8.77
N HIS A 135 -5.42 -6.32 -9.22
CA HIS A 135 -6.49 -6.71 -10.14
C HIS A 135 -7.33 -7.84 -9.53
N TYR A 136 -8.65 -7.64 -9.48
CA TYR A 136 -9.60 -8.66 -9.02
C TYR A 136 -9.73 -9.86 -9.97
N GLU A 137 -9.30 -9.70 -11.23
CA GLU A 137 -9.40 -10.70 -12.30
C GLU A 137 -8.00 -10.97 -12.85
N LEU A 138 -7.23 -11.84 -12.20
CA LEU A 138 -6.01 -12.37 -12.78
C LEU A 138 -6.38 -13.35 -13.91
N SER A 139 -6.45 -12.86 -15.15
CA SER A 139 -6.56 -13.72 -16.32
C SER A 139 -5.18 -14.16 -16.79
N LEU A 140 -4.82 -15.41 -16.47
CA LEU A 140 -3.63 -16.08 -17.04
C LEU A 140 -3.92 -16.72 -18.40
N ALA A 141 -4.99 -16.29 -19.10
CA ALA A 141 -5.34 -16.84 -20.40
C ALA A 141 -4.19 -16.60 -21.40
N LEU A 142 -3.59 -17.70 -21.85
CA LEU A 142 -2.53 -17.74 -22.84
C LEU A 142 -3.11 -18.38 -24.10
N ASN A 143 -3.32 -17.59 -25.15
CA ASN A 143 -3.71 -18.14 -26.45
C ASN A 143 -2.45 -18.60 -27.18
N VAL A 144 -2.32 -19.92 -27.35
CA VAL A 144 -1.23 -20.54 -28.12
C VAL A 144 -1.75 -20.88 -29.51
N THR A 145 -1.31 -20.13 -30.51
CA THR A 145 -1.56 -20.42 -31.93
C THR A 145 -0.36 -21.10 -32.55
N LEU A 146 -0.56 -22.31 -33.09
CA LEU A 146 0.45 -23.08 -33.82
C LEU A 146 0.09 -23.06 -35.30
N ALA A 147 1.06 -22.72 -36.15
CA ALA A 147 0.97 -22.91 -37.59
C ALA A 147 1.97 -24.01 -37.97
N SER A 148 1.49 -25.16 -38.45
CA SER A 148 2.31 -26.24 -38.98
C SER A 148 1.73 -26.72 -40.31
N GLU A 149 2.57 -27.25 -41.20
CA GLU A 149 2.10 -27.97 -42.38
C GLU A 149 1.46 -29.31 -41.97
N TYR A 150 0.42 -29.74 -42.69
CA TYR A 150 -0.33 -30.97 -42.37
C TYR A 150 0.51 -32.22 -42.69
N GLY A 151 0.85 -33.02 -41.67
CA GLY A 151 1.37 -34.38 -41.84
C GLY A 151 0.24 -35.36 -42.20
N LEU A 152 0.56 -36.36 -43.03
CA LEU A 152 -0.39 -37.39 -43.52
C LEU A 152 -1.03 -38.29 -42.43
N ASP A 153 -0.70 -38.06 -41.15
CA ASP A 153 -0.99 -38.94 -40.01
C ASP A 153 -1.81 -38.25 -38.90
N ASN A 154 -2.47 -37.13 -39.20
CA ASN A 154 -3.36 -36.43 -38.27
C ASN A 154 -2.66 -35.95 -36.97
N ARG A 155 -1.34 -35.74 -37.04
CA ARG A 155 -0.50 -35.24 -35.95
C ARG A 155 0.11 -33.88 -36.31
N VAL A 156 0.33 -33.07 -35.28
CA VAL A 156 0.99 -31.75 -35.39
C VAL A 156 2.48 -31.94 -35.13
N TYR A 157 3.33 -31.56 -36.09
CA TYR A 157 4.79 -31.60 -35.98
C TYR A 157 5.35 -30.19 -35.98
N ILE A 158 6.28 -29.90 -35.08
CA ILE A 158 7.01 -28.63 -35.02
C ILE A 158 8.41 -28.89 -35.57
N ASN A 159 8.71 -28.30 -36.73
CA ASN A 159 9.97 -28.46 -37.44
C ASN A 159 10.88 -27.24 -37.26
N GLN A 160 12.14 -27.38 -37.69
CA GLN A 160 13.14 -26.32 -37.59
C GLN A 160 12.79 -25.18 -38.57
N GLY A 161 12.23 -24.08 -38.04
CA GLY A 161 11.69 -22.95 -38.82
C GLY A 161 10.31 -22.49 -38.36
N ASP A 162 9.60 -23.32 -37.60
CA ASP A 162 8.28 -22.98 -37.04
C ASP A 162 8.41 -22.00 -35.86
N SER A 163 7.43 -21.09 -35.75
CA SER A 163 7.40 -20.10 -34.67
C SER A 163 6.21 -20.33 -33.75
N VAL A 164 6.48 -20.38 -32.43
CA VAL A 164 5.46 -20.36 -31.39
C VAL A 164 5.40 -18.93 -30.87
N SER A 165 4.27 -18.25 -31.11
CA SER A 165 4.04 -16.91 -30.58
C SER A 165 3.20 -16.99 -29.31
N PHE A 166 3.68 -16.32 -28.26
CA PHE A 166 2.97 -16.18 -27.00
C PHE A 166 2.41 -14.76 -26.92
N ASN A 167 1.09 -14.61 -27.02
CA ASN A 167 0.43 -13.33 -26.78
C ASN A 167 -0.19 -13.35 -25.39
N HIS A 168 0.34 -12.52 -24.48
CA HIS A 168 -0.26 -12.30 -23.17
C HIS A 168 -1.16 -11.07 -23.22
N LEU A 169 -2.44 -11.26 -22.95
CA LEU A 169 -3.39 -10.16 -22.78
C LEU A 169 -3.29 -9.64 -21.35
N ARG A 170 -2.44 -8.62 -21.13
CA ARG A 170 -2.61 -7.77 -19.95
C ARG A 170 -3.87 -6.93 -20.16
N ARG A 171 -5.00 -7.38 -19.63
CA ARG A 171 -6.13 -6.48 -19.36
C ARG A 171 -5.83 -5.72 -18.07
N CYS A 172 -5.00 -4.68 -18.17
CA CYS A 172 -5.21 -3.55 -17.30
C CYS A 172 -6.60 -3.02 -17.65
N ALA A 173 -7.49 -2.86 -16.68
CA ALA A 173 -8.84 -2.37 -16.92
C ALA A 173 -8.78 -1.11 -17.80
N GLU A 174 -9.35 -1.18 -19.01
CA GLU A 174 -9.64 0.00 -19.82
C GLU A 174 -10.70 0.80 -19.06
N GLY A 175 -10.23 1.74 -18.24
CA GLY A 175 -11.08 2.40 -17.26
C GLY A 175 -10.59 3.76 -16.76
N ALA A 176 -9.72 4.46 -17.50
CA ALA A 176 -9.59 5.92 -17.36
C ALA A 176 -8.89 6.53 -18.58
N MET A 177 -9.67 6.82 -19.63
CA MET A 177 -9.38 7.99 -20.46
C MET A 177 -9.57 9.25 -19.60
N ALA A 178 -8.59 9.53 -18.73
CA ALA A 178 -8.41 10.87 -18.20
C ALA A 178 -7.62 11.64 -19.25
N HIS A 179 -8.31 12.55 -19.95
CA HIS A 179 -7.71 13.61 -20.75
C HIS A 179 -6.67 14.37 -19.91
N LEU A 180 -5.40 13.95 -19.97
CA LEU A 180 -4.26 14.82 -19.69
C LEU A 180 -3.99 15.63 -20.95
N GLY A 181 -4.84 16.64 -21.15
CA GLY A 181 -4.52 17.79 -21.97
C GLY A 181 -3.40 18.56 -21.29
N TYR A 182 -2.17 18.31 -21.73
CA TYR A 182 -1.07 19.24 -21.58
C TYR A 182 -1.41 20.48 -22.40
N ALA A 183 -1.93 21.53 -21.75
CA ALA A 183 -1.99 22.87 -22.32
C ALA A 183 -0.94 23.71 -21.58
N ARG A 184 -0.16 24.41 -22.41
CA ARG A 184 1.02 25.22 -22.10
C ARG A 184 0.81 26.28 -21.03
#